data_AF-A0A7C4AGR4-F1
#
_entry.id   AF-A0A7C4AGR4-F1
#
_cell.length_a   1.000
_cell.length_b   1.000
_cell.length_c   1.000
_cell.angle_alpha   90.00
_cell.angle_beta   90.00
_cell.angle_gamma   90.00
#
_symmetry.space_group_name_H-M   'P 1'
#
loop_
_entity.id
_entity.type
_entity.pdbx_description
1 polymer ?
#
loop_
_entity_poly.entity_id
_entity_poly.type
_entity_poly.pdbx_seq_one_letter_code
_entity_poly.pdbx_strand_id
1 'polypeptide(L)'
;MVSLARLILRRAALAAFLVLTASQLCLAQNEEEMSLVSKDASIQAVVGEEDGEGLWVVTSDGTNYSVWTPEDISLEVLSAFQQTFKNKEVTLVGDVYKDKFGNLNLFVKSLPR
;
A
#
# COMPACT_ATOMS: atom_id res chain seq x y z
N MET A 1 46.22 -30.72 -36.41
CA MET A 1 45.32 -29.67 -36.92
C MET A 1 43.92 -29.91 -36.35
N VAL A 2 43.65 -29.37 -35.16
CA VAL A 2 42.36 -29.54 -34.48
C VAL A 2 41.37 -28.56 -35.10
N SER A 3 40.32 -29.12 -35.70
CA SER A 3 39.36 -28.44 -36.56
C SER A 3 38.69 -27.24 -35.87
N LEU A 4 38.88 -26.06 -36.46
CA LEU A 4 38.26 -24.76 -36.10
C LEU A 4 36.73 -24.87 -35.87
N ALA A 5 36.10 -25.86 -36.50
CA ALA A 5 34.66 -26.14 -36.42
C ALA A 5 34.18 -26.52 -35.00
N ARG A 6 35.01 -27.16 -34.16
CA ARG A 6 34.60 -27.57 -32.80
C ARG A 6 34.62 -26.41 -31.79
N LEU A 7 35.37 -25.35 -32.07
CA LEU A 7 35.48 -24.19 -31.19
C LEU A 7 34.27 -23.26 -31.33
N ILE A 8 33.68 -23.18 -32.53
CA ILE A 8 32.53 -22.34 -32.84
C ILE A 8 31.25 -22.96 -32.26
N LEU A 9 31.11 -24.28 -32.35
CA LEU A 9 29.94 -25.01 -31.84
C LEU A 9 29.79 -24.93 -30.30
N ARG A 10 30.92 -24.85 -29.56
CA ARG A 10 30.91 -24.70 -28.09
C ARG A 10 30.54 -23.30 -27.61
N ARG A 11 30.72 -22.26 -28.43
CA ARG A 11 30.38 -20.87 -28.06
C ARG A 11 28.91 -20.55 -28.31
N ALA A 12 28.28 -21.17 -29.30
CA ALA A 12 26.86 -20.99 -29.57
C ALA A 12 25.96 -21.56 -28.46
N ALA A 13 26.34 -22.69 -27.86
CA ALA A 13 25.58 -23.32 -26.77
C ALA A 13 25.61 -22.50 -25.46
N LEU A 14 26.71 -21.79 -25.18
CA LEU A 14 26.82 -20.97 -23.96
C LEU A 14 26.04 -19.65 -24.07
N ALA A 15 25.91 -19.09 -25.28
CA ALA A 15 25.13 -17.88 -25.52
C ALA A 15 23.61 -18.11 -25.40
N ALA A 16 23.12 -19.29 -25.81
CA ALA A 16 21.71 -19.65 -25.68
C ALA A 16 21.30 -19.88 -24.21
N PHE A 17 22.21 -20.35 -23.35
CA PHE A 17 21.93 -20.57 -21.93
C PHE A 17 21.88 -19.27 -21.11
N LEU A 18 22.58 -18.22 -21.54
CA LEU A 18 22.62 -16.91 -20.88
C LEU A 18 21.40 -16.02 -21.18
N VAL A 19 20.67 -16.30 -22.25
CA VAL A 19 19.47 -15.52 -22.63
C VAL A 19 18.21 -16.04 -21.93
N LEU A 20 18.17 -17.33 -21.54
CA LEU A 20 17.00 -17.92 -20.88
C LEU A 20 16.88 -17.62 -19.37
N THR A 21 17.95 -17.15 -18.72
CA THR A 21 17.89 -16.78 -17.29
C THR A 21 17.53 -15.32 -17.04
N ALA A 22 17.47 -14.48 -18.07
CA ALA A 22 17.13 -13.05 -17.93
C ALA A 22 15.62 -12.78 -17.90
N SER A 23 14.78 -13.77 -18.23
CA SER A 23 13.34 -13.58 -18.41
C SER A 23 12.50 -13.83 -17.15
N GLN A 24 13.11 -14.17 -16.01
CA GLN A 24 12.37 -14.54 -14.78
C GLN A 24 12.32 -13.45 -13.69
N LEU A 25 12.75 -12.21 -13.98
CA LEU A 25 12.47 -11.05 -13.11
C LEU A 25 11.21 -10.30 -13.59
N CYS A 26 10.15 -11.04 -13.87
CA CYS A 26 8.81 -10.48 -14.01
C CYS A 26 7.86 -11.31 -13.14
N LEU A 27 8.05 -11.22 -11.83
CA LEU A 27 7.01 -11.60 -10.87
C LEU A 27 6.76 -10.41 -9.94
N ALA A 28 5.72 -9.68 -10.33
CA ALA A 28 4.72 -9.07 -9.47
C ALA A 28 5.19 -8.60 -8.09
N GLN A 29 5.48 -7.31 -7.98
CA GLN A 29 5.00 -6.51 -6.85
C GLN A 29 4.49 -5.19 -7.40
N ASN A 30 3.24 -5.18 -7.88
CA ASN A 30 2.44 -3.95 -7.84
C ASN A 30 1.90 -3.82 -6.41
N GLU A 31 2.79 -3.90 -5.42
CA GLU A 31 2.51 -3.39 -4.10
C GLU A 31 2.65 -1.89 -4.28
N GLU A 32 1.55 -1.14 -4.16
CA GLU A 32 1.66 0.31 -4.05
C GLU A 32 2.73 0.60 -3.00
N GLU A 33 3.82 1.23 -3.42
CA GLU A 33 5.01 1.44 -2.61
C GLU A 33 4.62 2.30 -1.40
N MET A 34 4.23 1.62 -0.33
CA MET A 34 3.77 2.20 0.92
C MET A 34 4.88 2.01 1.94
N SER A 35 5.39 3.14 2.43
CA SER A 35 6.41 3.18 3.47
C SER A 35 5.77 3.38 4.82
N LEU A 36 6.13 2.55 5.81
CA LEU A 36 5.68 2.74 7.19
C LEU A 36 6.30 4.03 7.75
N VAL A 37 5.45 4.95 8.20
CA VAL A 37 5.84 6.23 8.83
C VAL A 37 5.81 6.11 10.35
N SER A 38 4.75 5.51 10.89
CA SER A 38 4.57 5.37 12.34
C SER A 38 3.76 4.11 12.64
N LYS A 39 4.16 3.38 13.68
CA LYS A 39 3.47 2.17 14.12
C LYS A 39 2.65 2.45 15.36
N ASP A 40 1.43 1.92 15.42
CA ASP A 40 0.49 2.08 16.54
C ASP A 40 0.28 3.56 16.94
N ALA A 41 0.21 4.44 15.94
CA ALA A 41 -0.01 5.87 16.13
C ALA A 41 -1.42 6.16 16.64
N SER A 42 -1.53 7.08 17.61
CA SER A 42 -2.80 7.60 18.10
C SER A 42 -3.07 8.97 17.47
N ILE A 43 -4.01 9.02 16.54
CA ILE A 43 -4.35 10.21 15.75
C ILE A 43 -5.66 10.80 16.24
N GLN A 44 -5.63 12.03 16.76
CA GLN A 44 -6.83 12.84 17.00
C GLN A 44 -7.15 13.65 15.75
N ALA A 45 -8.31 13.40 15.17
CA ALA A 45 -8.71 14.01 13.91
C ALA A 45 -10.23 14.17 13.82
N VAL A 46 -10.68 15.12 13.00
CA VAL A 46 -12.08 15.34 12.67
C VAL A 46 -12.46 14.45 11.49
N VAL A 47 -13.58 13.74 11.59
CA VAL A 47 -14.11 12.94 10.48
C VAL A 47 -14.67 13.87 9.40
N GLY A 48 -14.17 13.69 8.18
CA GLY A 48 -14.58 14.46 7.00
C GLY A 48 -16.00 14.13 6.53
N GLU A 49 -16.41 14.76 5.43
CA GLU A 49 -17.69 14.44 4.80
C GLU A 49 -17.62 13.11 4.02
N GLU A 50 -18.77 12.45 3.90
CA GLU A 50 -18.94 11.28 3.03
C GLU A 50 -18.89 11.74 1.57
N ASP A 51 -17.81 11.43 0.84
CA ASP A 51 -17.67 11.76 -0.59
C ASP A 51 -17.91 10.56 -1.53
N GLY A 52 -18.24 9.39 -0.97
CA GLY A 52 -18.49 8.16 -1.71
C GLY A 52 -17.26 7.25 -1.87
N GLU A 53 -16.05 7.73 -1.58
CA GLU A 53 -14.80 6.96 -1.72
C GLU A 53 -14.00 6.92 -0.40
N GLY A 54 -14.50 6.14 0.56
CA GLY A 54 -13.76 5.80 1.78
C GLY A 54 -13.93 6.78 2.95
N LEU A 55 -13.12 6.59 3.99
CA LEU A 55 -13.15 7.39 5.22
C LEU A 55 -11.93 8.31 5.25
N TRP A 56 -12.18 9.60 5.38
CA TRP A 56 -11.12 10.61 5.49
C TRP A 56 -11.20 11.32 6.84
N VAL A 57 -10.03 11.58 7.42
CA VAL A 57 -9.92 12.36 8.66
C VAL A 57 -8.85 13.43 8.55
N VAL A 58 -9.08 14.56 9.24
CA VAL A 58 -8.20 15.73 9.22
C VAL A 58 -7.81 16.08 10.64
N THR A 59 -6.51 16.13 10.92
CA THR A 59 -5.97 16.56 12.21
C THR A 59 -6.03 18.08 12.37
N SER A 60 -5.88 18.58 13.59
CA SER A 60 -5.92 20.03 13.89
C SER A 60 -4.82 20.84 13.19
N ASP A 61 -3.72 20.21 12.80
CA ASP A 61 -2.63 20.84 12.05
C ASP A 61 -2.85 20.83 10.52
N GLY A 62 -3.99 20.31 10.06
CA GLY A 62 -4.38 20.25 8.65
C GLY A 62 -3.87 19.01 7.90
N THR A 63 -3.29 18.03 8.61
CA THR A 63 -2.85 16.77 7.98
C THR A 63 -4.05 15.90 7.65
N ASN A 64 -4.12 15.42 6.40
CA ASN A 64 -5.18 14.54 5.91
C ASN A 64 -4.71 13.08 5.92
N TYR A 65 -5.59 12.19 6.37
CA TYR A 65 -5.38 10.74 6.34
C TYR A 65 -6.54 10.04 5.63
N SER A 66 -6.21 9.13 4.71
CA SER A 66 -7.15 8.10 4.26
C SER A 66 -7.19 7.00 5.31
N VAL A 67 -8.37 6.64 5.81
CA VAL A 67 -8.52 5.61 6.84
C VAL A 67 -8.87 4.29 6.18
N TRP A 68 -7.99 3.32 6.36
CA TRP A 68 -8.14 1.97 5.85
C TRP A 68 -8.54 1.07 7.00
N THR A 69 -9.65 0.36 6.82
CA THR A 69 -10.19 -0.58 7.79
C THR A 69 -9.96 -2.02 7.34
N PRO A 70 -9.84 -2.97 8.27
CA PRO A 70 -9.70 -4.36 7.92
C PRO A 70 -11.01 -4.91 7.33
N GLU A 71 -10.90 -5.95 6.50
CA GLU A 71 -12.01 -6.49 5.69
C GLU A 71 -13.18 -7.04 6.52
N ASP A 72 -12.98 -7.30 7.81
CA ASP A 72 -14.00 -7.75 8.75
C ASP A 72 -14.95 -6.63 9.20
N ILE A 73 -14.61 -5.37 8.96
CA ILE A 73 -15.52 -4.24 9.19
C ILE A 73 -16.45 -4.09 7.99
N SER A 74 -17.75 -4.26 8.22
CA SER A 74 -18.75 -4.11 7.16
C SER A 74 -18.92 -2.65 6.73
N LEU A 75 -19.34 -2.46 5.47
CA LEU A 75 -19.69 -1.14 4.95
C LEU A 75 -20.77 -0.45 5.78
N GLU A 76 -21.72 -1.20 6.34
CA GLU A 76 -22.76 -0.65 7.23
C GLU A 76 -22.17 -0.02 8.50
N VAL A 77 -21.15 -0.66 9.10
CA VAL A 77 -20.45 -0.13 10.28
C VAL A 77 -19.64 1.11 9.92
N LEU A 78 -18.98 1.12 8.75
CA LEU A 78 -18.26 2.28 8.24
C LEU A 78 -19.19 3.47 8.00
N SER A 79 -20.31 3.26 7.32
CA SER A 79 -21.32 4.30 7.07
C SER A 79 -21.92 4.80 8.38
N ALA A 80 -22.25 3.91 9.33
CA ALA A 80 -22.76 4.30 10.65
C ALA A 80 -21.72 5.12 11.44
N PHE A 81 -20.45 4.73 11.39
CA PHE A 81 -19.35 5.48 11.99
C PHE A 81 -19.25 6.88 11.40
N GLN A 82 -19.20 6.98 10.06
CA GLN A 82 -19.16 8.27 9.37
C GLN A 82 -20.34 9.16 9.75
N GLN A 83 -21.58 8.64 9.72
CA GLN A 83 -22.77 9.42 10.08
C GLN A 83 -22.76 9.87 11.55
N THR A 84 -22.27 9.01 12.44
CA THR A 84 -22.24 9.29 13.88
C THR A 84 -21.18 10.34 14.24
N PHE A 85 -20.02 10.26 13.59
CA PHE A 85 -18.84 11.05 13.92
C PHE A 85 -18.53 12.16 12.91
N LYS A 86 -19.35 12.34 11.86
CA LYS A 86 -19.21 13.43 10.89
C LYS A 86 -19.01 14.77 11.60
N ASN A 87 -17.96 15.49 11.23
CA ASN A 87 -17.58 16.79 11.81
C ASN A 87 -17.29 16.75 13.32
N LYS A 88 -17.05 15.57 13.90
CA LYS A 88 -16.64 15.39 15.29
C LYS A 88 -15.20 14.90 15.33
N GLU A 89 -14.53 15.27 16.41
CA GLU A 89 -13.20 14.77 16.72
C GLU A 89 -13.27 13.34 17.26
N VAL A 90 -12.42 12.48 16.72
CA VAL A 90 -12.25 11.09 17.12
C VAL A 90 -10.77 10.79 17.32
N THR A 91 -10.49 9.80 18.16
CA THR A 91 -9.13 9.24 18.28
C THR A 91 -9.09 7.90 17.57
N LEU A 92 -8.27 7.80 16.53
CA LEU A 92 -8.03 6.57 15.79
C LEU A 92 -6.64 6.03 16.12
N VAL A 93 -6.54 4.71 16.29
CA VAL A 93 -5.26 4.05 16.57
C VAL A 93 -4.94 3.07 15.45
N GLY A 94 -3.76 3.22 14.87
CA GLY A 94 -3.38 2.45 13.69
C GLY A 94 -1.96 2.69 13.21
N ASP A 95 -1.58 1.96 12.18
CA ASP A 95 -0.29 2.11 11.52
C ASP A 95 -0.42 3.15 10.40
N VAL A 96 0.50 4.12 10.36
CA VAL A 96 0.52 5.19 9.36
C VAL A 96 1.52 4.83 8.28
N TYR A 97 1.04 4.79 7.04
CA TYR A 97 1.84 4.58 5.86
C TYR A 97 1.81 5.81 4.97
N LYS A 98 2.88 6.01 4.22
CA LYS A 98 2.97 7.03 3.18
C LYS A 98 3.13 6.36 1.83
N ASP A 99 2.25 6.69 0.91
CA ASP A 99 2.30 6.19 -0.46
C ASP A 99 3.37 6.94 -1.30
N LYS A 100 3.57 6.47 -2.53
CA LYS A 100 4.49 7.08 -3.52
C LYS A 100 4.12 8.51 -3.94
N PHE A 101 2.88 8.94 -3.72
CA PHE A 101 2.41 10.30 -4.02
C PHE A 101 2.55 11.24 -2.80
N GLY A 102 2.90 10.67 -1.65
CA GLY A 102 3.08 11.37 -0.39
C GLY A 102 1.82 11.49 0.46
N ASN A 103 0.72 10.82 0.09
CA ASN A 103 -0.49 10.76 0.90
C ASN A 103 -0.28 9.86 2.11
N LEU A 104 -0.94 10.21 3.22
CA LEU A 104 -0.89 9.42 4.45
C LEU A 104 -2.13 8.53 4.54
N ASN A 105 -1.89 7.25 4.79
CA ASN A 105 -2.90 6.22 4.96
C ASN A 105 -2.80 5.68 6.38
N LEU A 106 -3.89 5.76 7.14
CA LEU A 106 -4.01 5.26 8.50
C LEU A 106 -4.75 3.92 8.48
N PHE A 107 -4.01 2.84 8.75
CA PHE A 107 -4.54 1.49 8.87
C PHE A 107 -4.97 1.24 10.31
N VAL A 108 -6.26 1.38 10.58
CA VAL A 108 -6.80 1.18 11.92
C VAL A 108 -7.10 -0.30 12.16
N LYS A 109 -6.92 -0.77 13.39
CA LYS A 109 -7.30 -2.15 13.77
C LYS A 109 -8.79 -2.26 14.09
N SER A 110 -9.40 -1.16 14.50
CA SER A 110 -10.79 -1.07 14.91
C SER A 110 -11.27 0.36 14.86
N LEU A 111 -12.57 0.56 14.63
CA LEU A 111 -13.20 1.87 14.76
C LEU A 111 -13.70 2.10 16.20
N PRO A 112 -13.63 3.34 16.71
CA PRO A 112 -14.30 3.72 17.93
C PRO A 112 -15.81 3.47 17.81
N ARG A 113 -16.43 3.05 18.91
CA ARG A 113 -17.86 2.82 19.02
C ARG A 113 -18.59 4.04 19.57
#